data_AF-A0A1S9ZPV2-F1
#
_entry.id   AF-A0A1S9ZPV2-F1
#
_cell.length_a   1.000
_cell.length_b   1.000
_cell.length_c   1.000
_cell.angle_alpha   90.00
_cell.angle_beta   90.00
_cell.angle_gamma   90.00
#
_symmetry.space_group_name_H-M   'P 1'
#
loop_
_entity.id
_entity.type
_entity.pdbx_description
1 polymer ?
#
loop_
_entity_poly.entity_id
_entity_poly.type
_entity_poly.pdbx_seq_one_letter_code
_entity_poly.pdbx_strand_id
1 'polypeptide(L)'
;MRGKAFDIEIEKELQLMLMEGIEQSPISASSLYTRLKAKGLIKSSGLSILSTHRSKELIERYKYKQFMEFEPSPSSLESDAGRNSKAALVKRNKELGARSAELEDRLARNSATIIEIAKYIQININYSVASLLEGYLVREIRQQ
;
A
#
# COMPACT_ATOMS: atom_id res chain seq x y z
N MET A 1 -1.89 30.25 -14.13
CA MET A 1 -0.78 30.43 -13.18
C MET A 1 0.51 30.04 -13.90
N ARG A 2 1.44 30.97 -14.13
CA ARG A 2 2.78 30.64 -14.66
C ARG A 2 3.82 31.17 -13.65
N GLY A 3 4.87 30.40 -13.39
CA GLY A 3 5.97 30.78 -12.51
C GLY A 3 5.86 30.29 -11.06
N LYS A 4 6.66 30.89 -10.16
CA LYS A 4 6.95 30.44 -8.78
C LYS A 4 5.74 30.00 -7.94
N ALA A 5 4.56 30.60 -8.14
CA ALA A 5 3.34 30.21 -7.44
C ALA A 5 2.86 28.78 -7.78
N PHE A 6 3.12 28.32 -9.00
CA PHE A 6 2.82 26.96 -9.43
C PHE A 6 3.81 25.95 -8.81
N ASP A 7 5.08 26.32 -8.67
CA ASP A 7 6.10 25.49 -8.00
C ASP A 7 5.74 25.25 -6.52
N ILE A 8 5.23 26.27 -5.83
CA ILE A 8 4.78 26.16 -4.43
C ILE A 8 3.62 25.17 -4.31
N GLU A 9 2.68 25.21 -5.25
CA GLU A 9 1.52 24.31 -5.20
C GLU A 9 1.91 22.87 -5.56
N ILE A 10 2.87 22.66 -6.47
CA ILE A 10 3.48 21.36 -6.71
C ILE A 10 4.15 20.83 -5.44
N GLU A 11 4.92 21.68 -4.74
CA GLU A 11 5.63 21.28 -3.54
C GLU A 11 4.66 20.89 -2.41
N LYS A 12 3.58 21.65 -2.20
CA LYS A 12 2.52 21.27 -1.25
C LYS A 12 1.89 19.94 -1.60
N GLU A 13 1.60 19.70 -2.88
CA GLU A 13 1.01 18.43 -3.31
C GLU A 13 1.97 17.26 -3.08
N LEU A 14 3.26 17.45 -3.36
CA LEU A 14 4.30 16.46 -3.09
C LEU A 14 4.46 16.17 -1.58
N GLN A 15 4.29 17.17 -0.72
CA GLN A 15 4.27 16.98 0.73
C GLN A 15 3.04 16.17 1.18
N LEU A 16 1.86 16.44 0.61
CA LEU A 16 0.66 15.65 0.89
C LEU A 16 0.83 14.20 0.42
N MET A 17 1.39 13.98 -0.77
CA MET A 17 1.73 12.64 -1.27
C MET A 17 2.72 11.89 -0.38
N LEU A 18 3.67 12.63 0.22
CA LEU A 18 4.62 12.05 1.17
C LEU A 18 3.92 11.58 2.45
N MET A 19 3.03 12.40 3.03
CA MET A 19 2.27 12.04 4.24
C MET A 19 1.29 10.87 4.02
N GLU A 20 0.69 10.78 2.83
CA GLU A 20 -0.21 9.67 2.48
C GLU A 20 0.53 8.34 2.32
N GLY A 21 1.85 8.37 2.12
CA GLY A 21 2.69 7.19 1.99
C GLY A 21 2.65 6.53 0.61
N ILE A 22 3.59 5.61 0.37
CA ILE A 22 3.80 5.00 -0.95
C ILE A 22 2.65 4.05 -1.36
N GLU A 23 1.95 3.45 -0.40
CA GLU A 23 0.85 2.51 -0.67
C GLU A 23 -0.37 3.21 -1.28
N GLN A 24 -0.67 4.42 -0.81
CA GLN A 24 -1.83 5.19 -1.27
C GLN A 24 -1.46 6.16 -2.40
N SER A 25 -0.26 6.73 -2.36
CA SER A 25 0.12 7.87 -3.19
C SER A 25 1.57 7.79 -3.67
N PRO A 26 1.91 6.84 -4.56
CA PRO A 26 3.28 6.72 -5.06
C PRO A 26 3.67 7.99 -5.84
N ILE A 27 4.77 8.63 -5.45
CA ILE A 27 5.26 9.87 -6.09
C ILE A 27 5.85 9.55 -7.46
N SER A 28 5.12 9.96 -8.49
CA SER A 28 5.53 9.91 -9.89
C SER A 28 5.01 11.14 -10.63
N ALA A 29 5.64 11.49 -11.76
CA ALA A 29 5.16 12.60 -12.57
C ALA A 29 3.71 12.40 -13.07
N SER A 30 3.30 11.14 -13.28
CA SER A 30 1.95 10.78 -13.73
C SER A 30 0.91 10.91 -12.61
N SER A 31 1.22 10.40 -11.41
CA SER A 31 0.32 10.49 -10.24
C SER A 31 0.17 11.93 -9.76
N LEU A 32 1.27 12.68 -9.68
CA LEU A 32 1.24 14.11 -9.36
C LEU A 32 0.39 14.88 -10.40
N TYR A 33 0.58 14.62 -11.70
CA TYR A 33 -0.23 15.25 -12.75
C TYR A 33 -1.73 14.97 -12.58
N THR A 34 -2.09 13.71 -12.30
CA THR A 34 -3.48 13.31 -12.11
C THR A 34 -4.12 14.03 -10.93
N ARG A 35 -3.40 14.17 -9.81
CA ARG A 35 -3.85 14.92 -8.63
C ARG A 35 -4.00 16.42 -8.90
N LEU A 36 -3.01 17.03 -9.54
CA LEU A 36 -3.05 18.46 -9.90
C LEU A 36 -4.19 18.76 -10.90
N LYS A 37 -4.50 17.82 -11.78
CA LYS A 37 -5.66 17.90 -12.68
C LYS A 37 -6.97 17.76 -11.91
N ALA A 38 -7.07 16.81 -10.98
CA ALA A 38 -8.26 16.63 -10.13
C ALA A 38 -8.56 17.87 -9.27
N LYS A 39 -7.52 18.57 -8.80
CA LYS A 39 -7.64 19.84 -8.06
C LYS A 39 -7.93 21.06 -8.95
N GLY A 40 -8.04 20.89 -10.27
CA GLY A 40 -8.32 21.98 -11.21
C GLY A 40 -7.17 22.98 -11.37
N LEU A 41 -5.98 22.68 -10.84
CA LEU A 41 -4.79 23.53 -10.90
C LEU A 41 -4.17 23.56 -12.29
N ILE A 42 -4.38 22.50 -13.07
CA ILE A 42 -3.92 22.36 -14.45
C ILE A 42 -5.12 22.26 -15.39
N LYS A 43 -5.25 23.23 -16.31
CA LYS A 43 -6.35 23.29 -17.30
C LYS A 43 -6.01 22.66 -18.66
N SER A 44 -4.72 22.50 -18.97
CA SER A 44 -4.24 22.09 -20.30
C SER A 44 -3.63 20.69 -20.29
N SER A 45 -3.90 19.94 -21.36
CA SER A 45 -3.44 18.57 -21.59
C SER A 45 -1.93 18.50 -21.72
N GLY A 46 -1.24 17.85 -20.76
CA GLY A 46 0.14 17.39 -20.96
C GLY A 46 1.05 17.42 -19.73
N LEU A 47 1.87 16.38 -19.61
CA LEU A 47 3.03 16.28 -18.71
C LEU A 47 4.11 17.36 -18.94
N SER A 48 3.97 18.14 -20.02
CA SER A 48 4.86 19.26 -20.39
C SER A 48 4.91 20.36 -19.32
N ILE A 49 3.88 20.49 -18.49
CA ILE A 49 3.79 21.46 -17.40
C ILE A 49 4.69 21.05 -16.20
N LEU A 50 4.92 19.74 -16.02
CA LEU A 50 5.85 19.19 -15.02
C LEU A 50 7.26 18.94 -15.61
N SER A 51 7.47 19.28 -16.88
CA SER A 51 8.74 19.03 -17.59
C SER A 51 9.80 20.10 -17.38
N THR A 52 9.48 21.17 -16.64
CA THR A 52 10.46 22.18 -16.21
C THR A 52 11.53 21.54 -15.34
N HIS A 53 12.80 21.95 -15.52
CA HIS A 53 13.95 21.41 -14.77
C HIS A 53 13.70 21.39 -13.26
N ARG A 54 13.16 22.50 -12.72
CA ARG A 54 12.84 22.64 -11.30
C ARG A 54 11.74 21.68 -10.80
N SER A 55 10.69 21.48 -11.60
CA SER A 55 9.60 20.57 -11.23
C SER A 55 10.06 19.11 -11.26
N LYS A 56 10.93 18.74 -12.21
CA LYS A 56 11.59 17.43 -12.23
C LYS A 56 12.46 17.21 -10.99
N GLU A 57 13.29 18.19 -10.65
CA GLU A 57 14.16 18.12 -9.47
C GLU A 57 13.36 17.99 -8.17
N LEU A 58 12.25 18.72 -8.02
CA LEU A 58 11.34 18.58 -6.89
C LEU A 58 10.73 17.17 -6.84
N ILE A 59 10.21 16.67 -7.96
CA ILE A 59 9.62 15.31 -8.03
C ILE A 59 10.66 14.25 -7.65
N GLU A 60 11.89 14.34 -8.16
CA GLU A 60 12.95 13.37 -7.83
C GLU A 60 13.35 13.43 -6.35
N ARG A 61 13.50 14.64 -5.79
CA ARG A 61 13.81 14.82 -4.36
C ARG A 61 12.73 14.20 -3.47
N TYR A 62 11.45 14.47 -3.75
CA TYR A 62 10.35 13.95 -2.94
C TYR A 62 10.11 12.46 -3.18
N LYS A 63 10.37 11.95 -4.39
CA LYS A 63 10.37 10.51 -4.68
C LYS A 63 11.48 9.79 -3.89
N TYR A 64 12.68 10.37 -3.83
CA TYR A 64 13.78 9.85 -3.02
C TYR A 64 13.45 9.88 -1.52
N LYS A 65 12.85 10.98 -1.03
CA LYS A 65 12.37 11.08 0.36
C LYS A 65 11.32 10.01 0.68
N GLN A 66 10.33 9.82 -0.20
CA GLN A 66 9.31 8.79 -0.01
C GLN A 66 9.91 7.38 0.01
N PHE A 67 10.95 7.14 -0.79
CA PHE A 67 11.69 5.88 -0.78
C PHE A 67 12.51 5.68 0.50
N MET A 68 13.19 6.72 0.99
CA MET A 68 13.96 6.68 2.24
C MET A 68 13.06 6.52 3.46
N GLU A 69 11.92 7.20 3.50
CA GLU A 69 10.93 7.08 4.57
C GLU A 69 10.19 5.73 4.53
N PHE A 70 10.12 5.12 3.35
CA PHE A 70 9.59 3.78 3.16
C PHE A 70 10.61 2.66 3.41
N GLU A 71 11.90 2.94 3.67
CA GLU A 71 12.96 1.92 3.65
C GLU A 71 12.52 0.59 4.31
N PRO A 72 12.24 -0.46 3.51
CA PRO A 72 12.32 -1.80 4.02
C PRO A 72 13.82 -2.05 4.26
N SER A 73 14.14 -2.57 5.45
CA SER A 73 15.48 -2.99 5.88
C SER A 73 16.47 -3.26 4.73
N PRO A 74 17.72 -2.72 4.75
CA PRO A 74 18.69 -2.74 3.65
C PRO A 74 18.95 -4.11 3.00
N SER A 75 18.60 -5.20 3.68
CA SER A 75 18.42 -6.54 3.12
C SER A 75 17.56 -6.65 1.85
N SER A 76 16.63 -5.72 1.58
CA SER A 76 15.73 -5.80 0.41
C SER A 76 16.32 -5.21 -0.87
N LEU A 77 17.15 -4.17 -0.78
CA LEU A 77 17.57 -3.38 -1.94
C LEU A 77 18.76 -3.99 -2.71
N GLU A 78 19.73 -4.60 -2.01
CA GLU A 78 20.85 -5.29 -2.67
C GLU A 78 20.38 -6.52 -3.48
N SER A 79 19.25 -7.10 -3.08
CA SER A 79 18.65 -8.22 -3.80
C SER A 79 17.84 -7.82 -5.05
N ASP A 80 17.47 -6.54 -5.21
CA ASP A 80 16.64 -6.07 -6.33
C ASP A 80 17.43 -5.75 -7.61
N ALA A 81 18.71 -5.41 -7.53
CA ALA A 81 19.54 -5.19 -8.71
C ALA A 81 19.75 -6.48 -9.55
N GLY A 82 19.71 -7.66 -8.91
CA GLY A 82 19.77 -8.97 -9.57
C GLY A 82 18.42 -9.63 -9.89
N ARG A 83 17.30 -9.04 -9.45
CA ARG A 83 15.94 -9.63 -9.54
C ARG A 83 15.23 -9.41 -10.88
N ASN A 84 15.74 -8.57 -11.77
CA ASN A 84 15.11 -8.29 -13.07
C ASN A 84 15.35 -9.38 -14.13
N SER A 85 16.07 -10.44 -13.80
CA SER A 85 16.10 -11.64 -14.64
C SER A 85 14.78 -12.39 -14.54
N LYS A 86 14.16 -12.71 -15.69
CA LYS A 86 12.93 -13.51 -15.79
C LYS A 86 12.97 -14.77 -14.91
N ALA A 87 14.15 -15.39 -14.77
CA ALA A 87 14.35 -16.57 -13.93
C ALA A 87 14.21 -16.29 -12.42
N ALA A 88 14.70 -15.15 -11.94
CA ALA A 88 14.58 -14.75 -10.54
C ALA A 88 13.12 -14.43 -10.16
N LEU A 89 12.39 -13.79 -11.07
CA LEU A 89 10.96 -13.51 -10.89
C LEU A 89 10.12 -14.78 -10.85
N VAL A 90 10.39 -15.75 -11.73
CA VAL A 90 9.67 -17.04 -11.76
C VAL A 90 9.93 -17.85 -10.48
N LYS A 91 11.18 -17.90 -10.01
CA LYS A 91 11.53 -18.59 -8.76
C LYS A 91 10.80 -17.98 -7.57
N ARG A 92 10.78 -16.64 -7.47
CA ARG A 92 10.10 -15.94 -6.38
C ARG A 92 8.58 -16.10 -6.44
N ASN A 93 7.98 -16.09 -7.63
CA ASN A 93 6.55 -16.38 -7.78
C ASN A 93 6.20 -17.77 -7.25
N LYS A 94 7.05 -18.76 -7.53
CA LYS A 94 6.90 -20.11 -7.00
C LYS A 94 7.03 -20.16 -5.48
N GLU A 95 8.01 -19.46 -4.91
CA GLU A 95 8.21 -19.36 -3.45
C GLU A 95 7.04 -18.64 -2.76
N LEU A 96 6.54 -17.55 -3.35
CA LEU A 96 5.38 -16.82 -2.87
C LEU A 96 4.11 -17.68 -2.92
N GLY A 97 3.92 -18.44 -4.00
CA GLY A 97 2.81 -19.39 -4.11
C GLY A 97 2.86 -20.48 -3.04
N ALA A 98 4.05 -21.05 -2.79
CA ALA A 98 4.23 -22.04 -1.73
C ALA A 98 3.94 -21.46 -0.33
N ARG A 99 4.38 -20.22 -0.08
CA ARG A 99 4.11 -19.53 1.20
C ARG A 99 2.63 -19.18 1.36
N SER A 100 1.93 -18.83 0.28
CA SER A 100 0.48 -18.61 0.29
C SER A 100 -0.25 -19.89 0.70
N ALA A 101 0.10 -21.02 0.08
CA ALA A 101 -0.48 -22.32 0.42
C ALA A 101 -0.21 -22.70 1.89
N GLU A 102 1.01 -22.49 2.40
CA GLU A 102 1.33 -22.76 3.80
C GLU A 102 0.51 -21.87 4.77
N LEU A 103 0.34 -20.59 4.44
CA LEU A 103 -0.46 -19.67 5.23
C LEU A 103 -1.94 -20.03 5.22
N GLU A 104 -2.48 -20.45 4.07
CA GLU A 104 -3.85 -20.97 3.95
C GLU A 104 -4.04 -22.22 4.82
N ASP A 105 -3.10 -23.18 4.79
CA ASP A 105 -3.13 -24.37 5.63
C ASP A 105 -3.04 -24.04 7.13
N ARG A 106 -2.23 -23.03 7.50
CA ARG A 106 -2.16 -22.56 8.89
C ARG A 106 -3.46 -21.89 9.31
N LEU A 107 -4.05 -21.06 8.44
CA LEU A 107 -5.32 -20.42 8.70
C LEU A 107 -6.43 -21.47 8.88
N ALA A 108 -6.50 -22.47 8.00
CA ALA A 108 -7.47 -23.56 8.08
C ALA A 108 -7.36 -24.33 9.40
N ARG A 109 -6.13 -24.68 9.81
CA ARG A 109 -5.87 -25.33 11.11
C ARG A 109 -6.28 -24.45 12.28
N ASN A 110 -5.88 -23.18 12.28
CA ASN A 110 -6.22 -22.24 13.34
C ASN A 110 -7.74 -22.07 13.47
N SER A 111 -8.45 -21.94 12.35
CA SER A 111 -9.92 -21.84 12.31
C SER A 111 -10.57 -23.11 12.87
N ALA A 112 -10.08 -24.30 12.50
CA ALA A 112 -10.58 -25.56 13.06
C ALA A 112 -10.38 -25.64 14.58
N THR A 113 -9.20 -25.26 15.08
CA THR A 113 -8.91 -25.22 16.52
C THR A 113 -9.79 -24.21 17.25
N ILE A 114 -10.01 -23.02 16.69
CA ILE A 114 -10.91 -22.02 17.29
C ILE A 114 -12.35 -22.54 17.35
N ILE A 115 -12.83 -23.23 16.31
CA ILE A 115 -14.16 -23.86 16.31
C ILE A 115 -14.24 -24.93 17.40
N GLU A 116 -13.21 -25.73 17.59
CA GLU A 116 -13.16 -26.76 18.63
C GLU A 116 -13.19 -26.15 20.04
N ILE A 117 -12.42 -25.09 20.26
CA ILE A 117 -12.46 -24.31 21.52
C ILE A 117 -13.86 -23.73 21.74
N ALA A 118 -14.48 -23.15 20.72
CA ALA A 118 -15.83 -22.61 20.81
C ALA A 118 -16.85 -23.69 21.18
N LYS A 119 -16.78 -24.87 20.56
CA LYS A 119 -17.63 -26.03 20.91
C LYS A 119 -17.41 -26.48 22.35
N TYR A 120 -16.16 -26.57 22.79
CA TYR A 120 -15.81 -26.95 24.15
C TYR A 120 -16.38 -25.96 25.18
N ILE A 121 -16.28 -24.66 24.92
CA ILE A 121 -16.84 -23.61 25.77
C ILE A 121 -18.37 -23.72 25.82
N GLN A 122 -19.02 -23.97 24.68
CA GLN A 122 -20.47 -24.10 24.60
C GLN A 122 -21.03 -25.33 25.33
N ILE A 123 -20.24 -26.40 25.43
CA ILE A 123 -20.62 -27.61 26.19
C ILE A 123 -20.43 -27.41 27.69
N ASN A 124 -19.37 -26.70 28.11
CA ASN A 124 -19.00 -26.59 29.52
C ASN A 124 -19.56 -25.34 30.23
N ILE A 125 -20.02 -24.34 29.48
CA ILE A 125 -20.54 -23.08 30.03
C ILE A 125 -22.00 -22.89 29.57
N ASN A 126 -22.89 -22.51 30.49
CA ASN A 126 -24.31 -22.23 30.23
C ASN A 126 -24.57 -20.96 29.39
N TYR A 127 -23.54 -20.35 28.82
CA TYR A 127 -23.61 -19.12 28.01
C TYR A 127 -23.34 -19.44 26.54
N SER A 128 -24.17 -18.91 25.65
CA SER A 128 -24.00 -19.10 24.20
C SER A 128 -22.80 -18.30 23.69
N VAL A 129 -21.83 -19.00 23.11
CA VAL A 129 -20.66 -18.40 22.44
C VAL A 129 -21.08 -17.46 21.30
N ALA A 130 -22.22 -17.73 20.65
CA ALA A 130 -22.77 -16.86 19.61
C ALA A 130 -23.11 -15.44 20.14
N SER A 131 -23.61 -15.33 21.38
CA SER A 131 -23.95 -14.04 22.00
C SER A 131 -22.71 -13.22 22.35
N LEU A 132 -21.60 -13.87 22.71
CA LEU A 132 -20.30 -13.22 22.96
C LEU A 132 -19.66 -12.68 21.67
N LEU A 133 -19.87 -13.37 20.56
CA LEU A 133 -19.29 -13.02 19.26
C LEU A 133 -20.17 -12.05 18.45
N GLU A 134 -21.44 -11.87 18.84
CA GLU A 134 -22.41 -11.06 18.11
C GLU A 134 -21.94 -9.61 17.90
N GLY A 135 -21.26 -9.02 18.89
CA GLY A 135 -20.69 -7.66 18.77
C GLY A 135 -19.50 -7.54 17.80
N TYR A 136 -18.82 -8.64 17.50
CA TYR A 136 -17.65 -8.68 16.61
C TYR A 136 -18.03 -9.13 15.19
N LEU A 137 -18.99 -10.05 15.06
CA LEU A 137 -19.50 -10.54 13.77
C LEU A 137 -20.21 -9.45 12.96
N VAL A 138 -20.95 -8.55 13.61
CA VAL A 138 -21.65 -7.43 12.95
C VAL A 138 -20.67 -6.42 12.33
N ARG A 139 -19.43 -6.35 12.82
CA ARG A 139 -18.41 -5.42 12.30
C ARG A 139 -17.85 -5.87 10.95
N GLU A 140 -17.72 -7.18 10.74
CA GLU A 140 -17.23 -7.75 9.48
C GLU A 140 -18.30 -7.79 8.39
N ILE A 141 -19.57 -8.05 8.74
CA ILE A 141 -20.67 -8.06 7.74
C ILE A 141 -20.97 -6.65 7.18
N ARG A 142 -20.70 -5.58 7.94
CA ARG A 142 -20.88 -4.19 7.45
C ARG A 142 -19.76 -3.68 6.54
N GLN A 143 -18.66 -4.42 6.39
CA GLN A 143 -17.50 -4.02 5.57
C GLN A 143 -17.38 -4.81 4.25
N GLN A 144 -18.33 -5.72 3.97
CA GLN A 144 -18.54 -6.30 2.63
C GLN A 144 -19.64 -5.55 1.90
#